data_AF-A0A820C704-F1
#
_entry.id   AF-A0A820C704-F1
#
_cell.length_a   1.000
_cell.length_b   1.000
_cell.length_c   1.000
_cell.angle_alpha   90.00
_cell.angle_beta   90.00
_cell.angle_gamma   90.00
#
_symmetry.space_group_name_H-M   'P 1'
#
loop_
_entity.id
_entity.type
_entity.pdbx_description
1 polymer ?
#
loop_
_entity_poly.entity_id
_entity_poly.type
_entity_poly.pdbx_seq_one_letter_code
_entity_poly.pdbx_strand_id
1 'polypeptide(L)'
;MECRLCGFIFFSVICSVFWSYSLQVFFRFVRVVYPMNSWINHIKIYLFLFIPIQWLIAFAIVIPLLTRLNGIHLLLPNEMYCGVQFEKFSAVVYASVAEVWIPIIIISACYVKIVRTIRQRSSKQLPFLRNRRDVKVIHRIIIMIFILSVMNIPTIIYLIIFWISQNKLDPIIYRVTWLSLSIGSLILCIMLPKLVMHVHIFKGCHNPNT
;
A
#
# COMPACT_ATOMS: atom_id res chain seq x y z
N MET A 1 -3.69 -27.63 0.22
CA MET A 1 -2.41 -26.87 0.23
C MET A 1 -2.52 -25.60 -0.62
N GLU A 2 -3.19 -25.67 -1.77
CA GLU A 2 -3.43 -24.55 -2.69
C GLU A 2 -4.05 -23.31 -2.03
N CYS A 3 -5.01 -23.52 -1.13
CA CYS A 3 -5.72 -22.44 -0.46
C CYS A 3 -4.84 -21.52 0.42
N ARG A 4 -3.88 -22.13 1.12
CA ARG A 4 -2.91 -21.41 1.96
C ARG A 4 -1.97 -20.56 1.12
N LEU A 5 -1.56 -21.08 -0.04
CA LEU A 5 -0.73 -20.36 -0.99
C LEU A 5 -1.49 -19.20 -1.64
N CYS A 6 -2.74 -19.41 -2.07
CA CYS A 6 -3.58 -18.35 -2.63
C CYS A 6 -3.79 -17.20 -1.63
N GLY A 7 -4.13 -17.52 -0.37
CA GLY A 7 -4.27 -16.52 0.67
C GLY A 7 -2.95 -15.80 0.98
N PHE A 8 -1.83 -16.53 1.03
CA PHE A 8 -0.49 -15.94 1.21
C PHE A 8 -0.15 -14.95 0.11
N ILE A 9 -0.35 -15.33 -1.16
CA ILE A 9 -0.10 -14.45 -2.31
C ILE A 9 -1.00 -13.22 -2.24
N PHE A 10 -2.28 -13.42 -1.91
CA PHE A 10 -3.24 -12.32 -1.80
C PHE A 10 -2.84 -11.27 -0.76
N PHE A 11 -2.53 -11.68 0.48
CA PHE A 11 -2.05 -10.76 1.52
C PHE A 11 -0.71 -10.13 1.15
N SER A 12 0.20 -10.90 0.55
CA SER A 12 1.49 -10.38 0.12
C SER A 12 1.34 -9.29 -0.95
N VAL A 13 0.40 -9.45 -1.88
CA VAL A 13 0.08 -8.44 -2.90
C VAL A 13 -0.52 -7.19 -2.25
N ILE A 14 -1.49 -7.34 -1.34
CA ILE A 14 -2.09 -6.19 -0.63
C ILE A 14 -1.02 -5.43 0.16
N CYS A 15 -0.26 -6.13 0.98
CA CYS A 15 0.86 -5.59 1.74
C CYS A 15 1.84 -4.86 0.79
N SER A 16 2.20 -5.50 -0.32
CA SER A 16 3.11 -4.91 -1.30
C SER A 16 2.58 -3.62 -1.93
N VAL A 17 1.27 -3.52 -2.18
CA VAL A 17 0.64 -2.29 -2.70
C VAL A 17 0.77 -1.13 -1.71
N PHE A 18 0.46 -1.33 -0.43
CA PHE A 18 0.59 -0.28 0.59
C PHE A 18 2.05 0.14 0.81
N TRP A 19 2.96 -0.82 0.87
CA TRP A 19 4.39 -0.55 0.98
C TRP A 19 4.95 0.13 -0.27
N SER A 20 4.46 -0.19 -1.47
CA SER A 20 4.80 0.50 -2.71
C SER A 20 4.42 1.99 -2.66
N TYR A 21 3.25 2.34 -2.12
CA TYR A 21 2.89 3.75 -1.93
C TYR A 21 3.79 4.45 -0.92
N SER A 22 4.15 3.75 0.15
CA SER A 22 5.07 4.28 1.17
C SER A 22 6.43 4.58 0.57
N LEU A 23 6.96 3.63 -0.20
CA LEU A 23 8.23 3.74 -0.90
C LEU A 23 8.21 4.89 -1.92
N GLN A 24 7.12 5.06 -2.66
CA GLN A 24 6.93 6.15 -3.62
C GLN A 24 6.91 7.54 -2.95
N VAL A 25 6.29 7.66 -1.77
CA VAL A 25 6.27 8.91 -1.01
C VAL A 25 7.63 9.17 -0.38
N PHE A 26 8.29 8.12 0.14
CA PHE A 26 9.62 8.21 0.72
C PHE A 26 10.68 8.67 -0.30
N PHE A 27 10.63 8.15 -1.53
CA PHE A 27 11.52 8.61 -2.61
C PHE A 27 11.36 10.11 -2.88
N ARG A 28 10.12 10.61 -2.90
CA ARG A 28 9.86 12.05 -3.05
C ARG A 28 10.32 12.84 -1.83
N PHE A 29 10.16 12.29 -0.63
CA PHE A 29 10.67 12.88 0.61
C PHE A 29 12.18 13.10 0.54
N VAL A 30 12.95 12.04 0.22
CA VAL A 30 14.41 12.15 0.12
C VAL A 30 14.81 13.21 -0.90
N ARG A 31 14.18 13.20 -2.08
CA ARG A 31 14.48 14.16 -3.16
C ARG A 31 14.21 15.62 -2.78
N VAL A 32 13.11 15.89 -2.08
CA VAL A 32 12.72 17.25 -1.68
C VAL A 32 13.55 17.74 -0.49
N VAL A 33 13.76 16.89 0.52
CA VAL A 33 14.42 17.28 1.77
C VAL A 33 15.93 17.29 1.62
N TYR A 34 16.50 16.26 0.97
CA TYR A 34 17.95 16.03 0.80
C TYR A 34 18.37 16.08 -0.68
N PRO A 35 18.27 17.25 -1.35
CA PRO A 35 18.60 17.35 -2.77
C PRO A 35 20.10 17.13 -3.06
N MET A 36 20.98 17.29 -2.07
CA MET A 36 22.43 17.28 -2.25
C MET A 36 23.03 15.86 -2.35
N ASN A 37 22.28 14.82 -1.93
CA ASN A 37 22.75 13.43 -2.02
C ASN A 37 22.38 12.83 -3.38
N SER A 38 23.24 13.04 -4.39
CA SER A 38 23.01 12.57 -5.77
C SER A 38 22.76 11.06 -5.86
N TRP A 39 23.42 10.25 -5.02
CA TRP A 39 23.33 8.78 -5.10
C TRP A 39 21.91 8.26 -4.91
N ILE A 40 21.21 8.69 -3.86
CA ILE A 40 19.86 8.19 -3.51
C ILE A 40 18.78 8.75 -4.48
N ASN A 41 19.09 9.84 -5.18
CA ASN A 41 18.18 10.46 -6.14
C ASN A 41 18.15 9.74 -7.49
N HIS A 42 19.02 8.76 -7.74
CA HIS A 42 18.99 7.97 -8.97
C HIS A 42 17.83 6.97 -8.98
N ILE A 43 16.92 7.17 -9.94
CA ILE A 43 15.76 6.29 -10.16
C ILE A 43 16.14 4.82 -10.41
N LYS A 44 17.35 4.56 -10.95
CA LYS A 44 17.86 3.20 -11.16
C LYS A 44 18.01 2.43 -9.84
N ILE A 45 18.55 3.09 -8.80
CA ILE A 45 18.69 2.45 -7.48
C ILE A 45 17.31 2.15 -6.91
N TYR A 46 16.36 3.08 -7.05
CA TYR A 46 14.98 2.83 -6.64
C TYR A 46 14.37 1.59 -7.31
N LEU A 47 14.49 1.48 -8.64
CA LEU A 47 13.91 0.38 -9.41
C LEU A 47 14.58 -0.97 -9.14
N PHE A 48 15.92 -1.02 -9.10
CA PHE A 48 16.67 -2.28 -9.02
C PHE A 48 16.96 -2.74 -7.59
N LEU A 49 16.96 -1.84 -6.61
CA LEU A 49 17.28 -2.18 -5.22
C LEU A 49 16.04 -2.10 -4.32
N PHE A 50 15.36 -0.95 -4.28
CA PHE A 50 14.31 -0.73 -3.29
C PHE A 50 13.01 -1.51 -3.56
N ILE A 51 12.60 -1.64 -4.83
CA ILE A 51 11.42 -2.43 -5.20
C ILE A 51 11.57 -3.92 -4.82
N PRO A 52 12.62 -4.64 -5.22
CA PRO A 52 12.74 -6.06 -4.84
C PRO A 52 12.87 -6.26 -3.33
N ILE A 53 13.61 -5.38 -2.63
CA ILE A 53 13.69 -5.41 -1.16
C ILE A 53 12.30 -5.22 -0.53
N GLN A 54 11.49 -4.29 -1.05
CA GLN A 54 10.14 -4.05 -0.55
C GLN A 54 9.22 -5.27 -0.73
N TRP A 55 9.35 -6.02 -1.83
CA TRP A 55 8.64 -7.29 -2.01
C TRP A 55 9.10 -8.35 -1.02
N LEU A 56 10.41 -8.49 -0.79
CA LEU A 56 10.94 -9.41 0.21
C LEU A 56 10.42 -9.08 1.63
N ILE A 57 10.37 -7.79 1.97
CA ILE A 57 9.79 -7.32 3.24
C ILE A 57 8.29 -7.66 3.29
N ALA A 58 7.53 -7.43 2.22
CA ALA A 58 6.11 -7.76 2.18
C ALA A 58 5.86 -9.26 2.41
N PHE A 59 6.63 -10.13 1.75
CA PHE A 59 6.55 -11.57 2.00
C PHE A 59 6.93 -11.92 3.44
N ALA A 60 8.00 -11.32 3.98
CA ALA A 60 8.43 -11.55 5.35
C ALA A 60 7.36 -11.13 6.39
N ILE A 61 6.64 -10.04 6.14
CA ILE A 61 5.55 -9.57 7.01
C ILE A 61 4.38 -10.57 7.02
N VAL A 62 4.10 -11.23 5.90
CA VAL A 62 2.97 -12.16 5.76
C VAL A 62 3.29 -13.58 6.27
N ILE A 63 4.55 -14.00 6.31
CA ILE A 63 4.95 -15.32 6.83
C ILE A 63 4.39 -15.62 8.24
N PRO A 64 4.50 -14.73 9.24
CA PRO A 64 3.92 -14.94 10.58
C PRO A 64 2.41 -15.20 10.59
N LEU A 65 1.67 -14.62 9.63
CA LEU A 65 0.21 -14.84 9.48
C LEU A 65 -0.09 -16.29 9.06
N LEU A 66 0.82 -16.92 8.32
CA LEU A 66 0.67 -18.29 7.82
C LEU A 66 1.06 -19.35 8.86
N THR A 67 2.15 -19.14 9.58
CA THR A 67 2.78 -20.20 10.39
C THR A 67 2.41 -20.15 11.87
N ARG A 68 2.33 -18.95 12.46
CA ARG A 68 2.17 -18.78 13.92
C ARG A 68 0.74 -18.41 14.31
N LEU A 69 0.01 -17.80 13.39
CA LEU A 69 -1.29 -17.19 13.63
C LEU A 69 -2.46 -17.96 13.01
N ASN A 70 -2.18 -19.07 12.28
CA ASN A 70 -3.17 -19.95 11.65
C ASN A 70 -4.31 -19.19 10.94
N GLY A 71 -3.96 -18.18 10.14
CA GLY A 71 -4.96 -17.27 9.58
C GLY A 71 -5.74 -17.79 8.36
N ILE A 72 -5.37 -18.92 7.75
CA ILE A 72 -5.87 -19.31 6.41
C ILE A 72 -6.42 -20.74 6.41
N HIS A 73 -7.74 -20.84 6.32
CA HIS A 73 -8.50 -22.08 6.34
C HIS A 73 -9.63 -22.09 5.29
N LEU A 74 -10.01 -23.28 4.82
CA LEU A 74 -11.22 -23.46 4.02
C LEU A 74 -12.43 -23.22 4.91
N LEU A 75 -13.29 -22.27 4.53
CA LEU A 75 -14.36 -21.81 5.39
C LEU A 75 -15.53 -22.79 5.46
N LEU A 76 -15.79 -23.56 4.41
CA LEU A 76 -16.82 -24.61 4.39
C LEU A 76 -16.40 -25.80 3.50
N PRO A 77 -16.66 -27.06 3.90
CA PRO A 77 -16.40 -28.24 3.07
C PRO A 77 -17.29 -28.31 1.80
N ASN A 78 -18.40 -27.57 1.75
CA ASN A 78 -19.33 -27.53 0.61
C ASN A 78 -19.14 -26.35 -0.34
N GLU A 79 -18.27 -25.40 -0.03
CA GLU A 79 -18.03 -24.21 -0.85
C GLU A 79 -16.59 -24.21 -1.35
N MET A 80 -16.37 -24.09 -2.67
CA MET A 80 -15.03 -24.12 -3.29
C MET A 80 -14.27 -22.79 -3.17
N TYR A 81 -14.35 -22.10 -2.03
CA TYR A 81 -13.65 -20.84 -1.85
C TYR A 81 -12.70 -20.83 -0.66
N CYS A 82 -11.60 -20.10 -0.84
CA CYS A 82 -10.60 -19.91 0.17
C CYS A 82 -10.96 -18.74 1.07
N GLY A 83 -11.18 -19.05 2.35
CA GLY A 83 -11.42 -18.08 3.41
C GLY A 83 -10.13 -17.74 4.14
N VAL A 84 -10.11 -16.56 4.73
CA VAL A 84 -9.11 -16.20 5.74
C VAL A 84 -9.85 -16.22 7.06
N GLN A 85 -9.49 -17.15 7.92
CA GLN A 85 -10.05 -17.30 9.25
C GLN A 85 -8.96 -17.02 10.25
N PHE A 86 -9.02 -15.86 10.89
CA PHE A 86 -8.10 -15.54 11.97
C PHE A 86 -8.61 -16.18 13.27
N GLU A 87 -7.91 -17.22 13.75
CA GLU A 87 -8.23 -17.86 15.04
C GLU A 87 -8.02 -16.90 16.22
N LYS A 88 -7.06 -15.97 16.10
CA LYS A 88 -6.65 -15.07 17.17
C LYS A 88 -6.88 -13.62 16.76
N PHE A 89 -7.51 -12.84 17.64
CA PHE A 89 -7.64 -11.40 17.47
C PHE A 89 -6.28 -10.70 17.29
N SER A 90 -5.22 -11.22 17.92
CA SER A 90 -3.85 -10.73 17.74
C SER A 90 -3.37 -10.82 16.29
N ALA A 91 -3.84 -11.80 15.52
CA ALA A 91 -3.52 -11.92 14.10
C ALA A 91 -4.17 -10.81 13.27
N VAL A 92 -5.43 -10.48 13.57
CA VAL A 92 -6.17 -9.38 12.94
C VAL A 92 -5.50 -8.05 13.21
N VAL A 93 -5.11 -7.81 14.47
CA VAL A 93 -4.38 -6.60 14.86
C VAL A 93 -3.03 -6.53 14.16
N TYR A 94 -2.28 -7.63 14.14
CA TYR A 94 -0.98 -7.68 13.46
C TYR A 94 -1.11 -7.37 11.96
N ALA A 95 -2.01 -8.03 11.24
CA ALA A 95 -2.25 -7.79 9.82
C ALA A 95 -2.64 -6.31 9.57
N SER A 96 -3.60 -5.80 10.35
CA SER A 96 -4.06 -4.42 10.21
C SER A 96 -2.93 -3.41 10.44
N VAL A 97 -2.12 -3.61 11.49
CA VAL A 97 -1.04 -2.69 11.84
C VAL A 97 0.09 -2.76 10.81
N ALA A 98 0.56 -3.96 10.50
CA ALA A 98 1.73 -4.16 9.64
C ALA A 98 1.46 -3.83 8.17
N GLU A 99 0.27 -4.16 7.66
CA GLU A 99 -0.06 -3.98 6.24
C GLU A 99 -0.64 -2.60 5.94
N VAL A 100 -1.36 -1.98 6.89
CA VAL A 100 -2.13 -0.75 6.63
C VAL A 100 -1.60 0.43 7.45
N TRP A 101 -1.59 0.33 8.78
CA TRP A 101 -1.30 1.49 9.63
C TRP A 101 0.14 1.98 9.53
N ILE A 102 1.13 1.08 9.53
CA ILE A 102 2.54 1.47 9.40
C ILE A 102 2.80 2.23 8.08
N PRO A 103 2.40 1.71 6.91
CA PRO A 103 2.46 2.47 5.64
C PRO A 103 1.80 3.85 5.71
N ILE A 104 0.61 3.95 6.29
CA ILE A 104 -0.13 5.23 6.43
C ILE A 104 0.66 6.24 7.28
N ILE A 105 1.24 5.80 8.39
CA ILE A 105 2.02 6.66 9.28
C ILE A 105 3.26 7.18 8.55
N ILE A 106 3.99 6.32 7.84
CA ILE A 106 5.18 6.70 7.05
C ILE A 106 4.81 7.74 6.01
N ILE A 107 3.72 7.53 5.28
CA ILE A 107 3.25 8.43 4.21
C ILE A 107 2.85 9.79 4.78
N SER A 108 2.11 9.78 5.89
CA SER A 108 1.65 10.99 6.56
C SER A 108 2.82 11.82 7.10
N ALA A 109 3.79 11.17 7.75
CA ALA A 109 5.00 11.81 8.26
C ALA A 109 5.83 12.44 7.13
N CYS A 110 6.03 11.70 6.04
CA CYS A 110 6.73 12.19 4.84
C CYS A 110 6.01 13.39 4.22
N TYR A 111 4.69 13.32 4.07
CA TYR A 111 3.88 14.40 3.51
C TYR A 111 4.00 15.70 4.31
N VAL A 112 3.85 15.63 5.64
CA VAL A 112 3.96 16.80 6.51
C VAL A 112 5.35 17.45 6.37
N LYS A 113 6.42 16.65 6.35
CA LYS A 113 7.78 17.16 6.18
C LYS A 113 7.98 17.79 4.79
N ILE A 114 7.54 17.13 3.72
CA ILE A 114 7.64 17.66 2.35
C ILE A 114 6.94 19.02 2.24
N VAL A 115 5.70 19.14 2.73
CA VAL A 115 4.94 20.39 2.69
C VAL A 115 5.64 21.48 3.49
N ARG A 116 6.14 21.18 4.70
CA ARG A 116 6.90 22.15 5.51
C ARG A 116 8.16 22.62 4.79
N THR A 117 8.95 21.72 4.22
CA THR A 117 10.17 22.06 3.48
C THR A 117 9.88 22.91 2.24
N ILE A 118 8.80 22.61 1.50
CA ILE A 118 8.41 23.39 0.32
C ILE A 118 7.98 24.80 0.72
N ARG A 119 7.18 24.95 1.79
CA ARG A 119 6.77 26.27 2.31
C ARG A 119 7.97 27.11 2.74
N GLN A 120 8.93 26.52 3.45
CA GLN A 120 10.15 27.21 3.88
C GLN A 120 11.05 27.64 2.71
N ARG A 121 11.06 26.89 1.59
CA ARG A 121 11.89 27.19 0.41
C ARG A 121 11.16 27.98 -0.68
N SER A 122 9.92 28.43 -0.44
CA SER A 122 9.04 29.09 -1.42
C SER A 122 9.55 30.43 -1.98
N SER A 123 10.62 31.00 -1.41
CA SER A 123 11.25 32.23 -1.92
C SER A 123 11.97 32.04 -3.28
N LYS A 124 12.36 30.81 -3.65
CA LYS A 124 13.05 30.52 -4.92
C LYS A 124 12.07 29.98 -5.97
N GLN A 125 11.77 30.76 -7.02
CA GLN A 125 10.70 30.49 -8.00
C GLN A 125 10.88 29.21 -8.86
N LEU A 126 12.10 28.84 -9.24
CA LEU A 126 12.36 27.67 -10.12
C LEU A 126 12.08 26.29 -9.47
N PRO A 127 12.57 25.98 -8.25
CA PRO A 127 12.24 24.70 -7.58
C PRO A 127 10.75 24.59 -7.19
N PHE A 128 10.03 25.72 -7.12
CA PHE A 128 8.63 25.75 -6.71
C PHE A 128 7.69 25.02 -7.67
N LEU A 129 7.88 25.15 -8.99
CA LEU A 129 7.01 24.50 -10.00
C LEU A 129 7.16 22.96 -9.99
N ARG A 130 8.40 22.45 -9.87
CA ARG A 130 8.69 21.01 -9.76
C ARG A 130 8.12 20.44 -8.46
N ASN A 131 8.29 21.16 -7.36
CA ASN A 131 7.77 20.77 -6.04
C ASN A 131 6.24 20.77 -5.98
N ARG A 132 5.55 21.70 -6.67
CA ARG A 132 4.08 21.73 -6.75
C ARG A 132 3.52 20.48 -7.43
N ARG A 133 4.23 19.95 -8.44
CA ARG A 133 3.86 18.69 -9.11
C ARG A 133 4.01 17.51 -8.15
N ASP A 134 5.14 17.43 -7.44
CA ASP A 134 5.39 16.34 -6.49
C ASP A 134 4.36 16.34 -5.33
N VAL A 135 3.95 17.51 -4.83
CA VAL A 135 2.86 17.62 -3.84
C VAL A 135 1.52 17.15 -4.39
N LYS A 136 1.16 17.52 -5.63
CA LYS A 136 -0.08 17.03 -6.26
C LYS A 136 -0.09 15.50 -6.38
N VAL A 137 1.05 14.89 -6.69
CA VAL A 137 1.15 13.44 -6.76
C VAL A 137 0.99 12.80 -5.37
N ILE A 138 1.65 13.34 -4.34
CA ILE A 138 1.50 12.81 -2.97
C ILE A 138 0.07 12.99 -2.47
N HIS A 139 -0.58 14.10 -2.77
CA HIS A 139 -1.98 14.32 -2.44
C HIS A 139 -2.89 13.25 -3.08
N ARG A 140 -2.63 12.89 -4.34
CA ARG A 140 -3.35 11.77 -5.01
C ARG A 140 -3.07 10.42 -4.33
N ILE A 141 -1.83 10.17 -3.89
CA ILE A 141 -1.48 8.95 -3.14
C ILE A 141 -2.26 8.90 -1.82
N ILE A 142 -2.35 10.01 -1.08
CA ILE A 142 -3.11 10.09 0.17
C ILE A 142 -4.59 9.84 -0.07
N ILE A 143 -5.19 10.49 -1.08
CA ILE A 143 -6.60 10.25 -1.45
C ILE A 143 -6.82 8.77 -1.76
N MET A 144 -5.92 8.15 -2.54
CA MET A 144 -6.07 6.76 -2.91
C MET A 144 -5.96 5.83 -1.72
N ILE A 145 -5.03 6.08 -0.81
CA ILE A 145 -4.90 5.32 0.44
C ILE A 145 -6.14 5.50 1.30
N PHE A 146 -6.67 6.72 1.41
CA PHE A 146 -7.91 6.96 2.12
C PHE A 146 -9.08 6.15 1.55
N ILE A 147 -9.24 6.15 0.22
CA ILE A 147 -10.27 5.34 -0.47
C ILE A 147 -10.07 3.85 -0.18
N LEU A 148 -8.83 3.35 -0.30
CA LEU A 148 -8.51 1.95 -0.01
C LEU A 148 -8.77 1.60 1.46
N SER A 149 -8.42 2.47 2.40
CA SER A 149 -8.69 2.26 3.83
C SER A 149 -10.19 2.20 4.11
N VAL A 150 -10.99 3.12 3.55
CA VAL A 150 -12.45 3.11 3.69
C VAL A 150 -13.05 1.82 3.10
N MET A 151 -12.54 1.36 1.96
CA MET A 151 -12.97 0.10 1.35
C MET A 151 -12.59 -1.15 2.14
N ASN A 152 -11.60 -1.06 3.04
CA ASN A 152 -11.22 -2.14 3.94
C ASN A 152 -12.02 -2.16 5.25
N ILE A 153 -12.79 -1.09 5.56
CA ILE A 153 -13.64 -1.04 6.77
C ILE A 153 -14.62 -2.22 6.83
N PRO A 154 -15.36 -2.59 5.75
CA PRO A 154 -16.24 -3.76 5.76
C PRO A 154 -15.53 -5.05 6.17
N THR A 155 -14.29 -5.25 5.71
CA THR A 155 -13.46 -6.41 6.06
C THR A 155 -13.13 -6.42 7.55
N ILE A 156 -12.77 -5.27 8.13
CA ILE A 156 -12.47 -5.16 9.57
C ILE A 156 -13.72 -5.41 10.41
N ILE A 157 -14.85 -4.79 10.04
CA ILE A 157 -16.15 -4.99 10.71
C ILE A 157 -16.53 -6.47 10.67
N TYR A 158 -16.34 -7.11 9.51
CA TYR A 158 -16.57 -8.53 9.33
C TYR A 158 -15.74 -9.39 10.30
N LEU A 159 -14.44 -9.12 10.42
CA LEU A 159 -13.57 -9.86 11.34
C LEU A 159 -14.01 -9.72 12.80
N ILE A 160 -14.56 -8.56 13.17
CA ILE A 160 -15.12 -8.32 14.51
C ILE A 160 -16.42 -9.11 14.70
N ILE A 161 -17.35 -9.06 13.74
CA ILE A 161 -18.63 -9.80 13.81
C ILE A 161 -18.39 -11.30 13.88
N PHE A 162 -17.44 -11.81 13.09
CA PHE A 162 -17.04 -13.21 13.09
C PHE A 162 -16.54 -13.67 14.46
N TRP A 163 -15.70 -12.85 15.09
CA TRP A 163 -15.16 -13.11 16.41
C TRP A 163 -16.26 -13.14 17.48
N ILE A 164 -17.21 -12.19 17.42
CA ILE A 164 -18.36 -12.13 18.34
C ILE A 164 -19.30 -13.33 18.15
N SER A 165 -19.52 -13.77 16.90
CA SER A 165 -20.52 -14.79 16.55
C SER A 165 -20.04 -16.23 16.69
N GLN A 166 -18.92 -16.47 17.39
CA GLN A 166 -18.35 -17.80 17.67
C GLN A 166 -18.32 -18.72 16.44
N ASN A 167 -17.71 -18.24 15.35
CA ASN A 167 -17.53 -18.98 14.09
C ASN A 167 -18.80 -19.29 13.28
N LYS A 168 -19.96 -18.69 13.59
CA LYS A 168 -21.12 -18.75 12.69
C LYS A 168 -21.01 -17.65 11.64
N LEU A 169 -20.87 -18.04 10.38
CA LEU A 169 -20.76 -17.09 9.28
C LEU A 169 -21.91 -17.20 8.29
N ASP A 170 -22.52 -16.06 7.98
CA ASP A 170 -23.44 -15.95 6.86
C ASP A 170 -22.67 -15.79 5.54
N PRO A 171 -22.99 -16.59 4.50
CA PRO A 171 -22.32 -16.52 3.20
C PRO A 171 -22.45 -15.16 2.49
N ILE A 172 -23.44 -14.35 2.88
CA ILE A 172 -23.65 -12.99 2.37
C ILE A 172 -22.44 -12.08 2.66
N ILE A 173 -21.83 -12.22 3.84
CA ILE A 173 -20.77 -11.30 4.26
C ILE A 173 -19.49 -11.51 3.44
N TYR A 174 -19.24 -12.76 3.04
CA TYR A 174 -18.15 -13.10 2.13
C TYR A 174 -18.31 -12.40 0.77
N ARG A 175 -19.52 -12.41 0.21
CA ARG A 175 -19.82 -11.75 -1.07
C ARG A 175 -19.59 -10.24 -1.01
N VAL A 176 -19.98 -9.60 0.09
CA VAL A 176 -19.74 -8.16 0.29
C VAL A 176 -18.24 -7.86 0.34
N THR A 177 -17.46 -8.66 1.07
CA THR A 177 -16.01 -8.49 1.19
C THR A 177 -15.31 -8.63 -0.16
N TRP A 178 -15.67 -9.66 -0.94
CA TRP A 178 -15.12 -9.83 -2.29
C TRP A 178 -15.49 -8.70 -3.23
N LEU A 179 -16.73 -8.21 -3.16
CA LEU A 179 -17.16 -7.09 -3.96
C LEU A 179 -16.36 -5.81 -3.62
N SER A 180 -16.13 -5.53 -2.33
CA SER A 180 -15.26 -4.42 -1.89
C SER A 180 -13.83 -4.56 -2.44
N LEU A 181 -13.26 -5.76 -2.41
CA LEU A 181 -11.93 -6.03 -2.95
C LEU A 181 -11.86 -5.85 -4.47
N SER A 182 -12.85 -6.34 -5.22
CA SER A 182 -12.93 -6.18 -6.67
C SER A 182 -13.08 -4.71 -7.08
N ILE A 183 -13.87 -3.92 -6.34
CA ILE A 183 -13.97 -2.49 -6.61
C ILE A 183 -12.64 -1.78 -6.28
N GLY A 184 -12.01 -2.16 -5.16
CA GLY A 184 -10.69 -1.63 -4.78
C GLY A 184 -9.61 -1.89 -5.84
N SER A 185 -9.58 -3.10 -6.41
CA SER A 185 -8.64 -3.45 -7.48
C SER A 185 -8.93 -2.70 -8.79
N LEU A 186 -10.19 -2.50 -9.16
CA LEU A 186 -10.57 -1.67 -10.30
C LEU A 186 -10.10 -0.21 -10.13
N ILE A 187 -10.30 0.37 -8.95
CA ILE A 187 -9.84 1.74 -8.63
C ILE A 187 -8.32 1.82 -8.76
N LEU A 188 -7.59 0.84 -8.23
CA LEU A 188 -6.14 0.74 -8.39
C LEU A 188 -5.74 0.71 -9.86
N CYS A 189 -6.35 -0.14 -10.68
CA CYS A 189 -6.07 -0.25 -12.11
C CYS A 189 -6.31 1.07 -12.87
N ILE A 190 -7.34 1.83 -12.52
CA ILE A 190 -7.66 3.12 -13.17
C ILE A 190 -6.70 4.22 -12.73
N MET A 191 -6.24 4.20 -11.48
CA MET A 191 -5.43 5.28 -10.90
C MET A 191 -3.92 5.08 -11.08
N LEU A 192 -3.44 3.84 -11.15
CA LEU A 192 -2.01 3.51 -11.37
C LEU A 192 -1.42 4.15 -12.64
N PRO A 193 -2.07 4.08 -13.82
CA PRO A 193 -1.57 4.73 -15.03
C PRO A 193 -1.43 6.24 -14.87
N LYS A 194 -2.33 6.88 -14.12
CA LYS A 194 -2.29 8.33 -13.84
C LYS A 194 -1.15 8.69 -12.89
N LEU A 195 -0.66 7.76 -12.08
CA LEU A 195 0.53 7.90 -11.24
C LEU A 195 1.83 7.62 -12.04
N VAL A 196 1.82 6.61 -12.91
CA VAL A 196 2.98 6.18 -13.72
C VAL A 196 3.28 7.14 -14.87
N MET A 197 2.27 7.67 -15.57
CA MET A 197 2.50 8.65 -16.66
C MET A 197 3.22 9.91 -16.17
N HIS A 198 3.02 10.31 -14.91
CA HIS A 198 3.75 11.42 -14.31
C HIS A 198 5.25 11.14 -14.11
N VAL A 199 5.65 9.86 -14.00
CA VAL A 199 7.06 9.43 -13.91
C VAL A 199 7.71 9.38 -15.30
N HIS A 200 6.99 8.99 -16.34
CA HIS A 200 7.54 8.94 -17.70
C HIS A 200 7.76 10.31 -18.34
N ILE A 201 6.92 11.32 -18.04
CA ILE A 201 7.17 12.72 -18.44
C ILE A 201 8.51 13.23 -17.86
N PHE A 202 9.00 12.65 -16.76
CA PHE A 202 10.31 12.98 -16.19
C PHE A 202 11.50 12.49 -17.02
N LYS A 203 11.34 11.44 -17.85
CA LYS A 203 12.39 11.01 -18.79
C LYS A 203 12.54 11.99 -19.98
N GLY A 204 11.47 12.66 -20.38
CA GLY A 204 11.48 13.58 -21.54
C GLY A 204 12.16 14.92 -21.29
N CYS A 205 12.29 15.37 -20.03
CA CYS A 205 12.87 16.68 -19.71
C CYS A 205 14.35 16.62 -19.26
N HIS A 206 15.01 15.48 -19.34
CA HIS A 206 16.42 15.33 -18.94
C HIS A 206 17.34 14.96 -20.11
N ASN A 207 17.04 15.48 -21.31
CA ASN A 207 18.03 15.56 -22.38
C ASN A 207 18.55 17.00 -22.51
N PRO A 208 19.66 17.37 -21.84
CA PRO A 208 20.33 18.64 -22.07
C PRO A 208 21.27 18.62 -23.30
N ASN A 209 21.21 17.58 -24.15
CA ASN A 209 22.01 17.47 -25.38
C ASN A 209 21.16 17.61 -26.66
N THR A 210 20.18 18.51 -26.62
CA THR A 210 19.56 19.19 -27.77
C THR A 210 19.18 20.59 -27.33
#